data_AF-A0A3A4RAW1-F1
#
_entry.id   AF-A0A3A4RAW1-F1
#
_cell.length_a   1.000
_cell.length_b   1.000
_cell.length_c   1.000
_cell.angle_alpha   90.00
_cell.angle_beta   90.00
_cell.angle_gamma   90.00
#
_symmetry.space_group_name_H-M   'P 1'
#
loop_
_entity.id
_entity.type
_entity.pdbx_description
1 polymer ?
#
loop_
_entity_poly.entity_id
_entity_poly.type
_entity_poly.pdbx_seq_one_letter_code
_entity_poly.pdbx_strand_id
1 'polypeptide(L)' 'MGRLPLRVDIMMSIPGVDFEDAWKNLEFVELDDFKIPFISRSDLIRAKEASGRPQDKIDIDKLKEAEQLEILDVK' A
#
# COMPACT_ATOMS: atom_id res chain seq x y z
N MET A 1 -9.06 -24.05 20.15
CA MET A 1 -9.45 -23.38 18.89
C MET A 1 -8.18 -22.83 18.25
N GLY A 2 -7.75 -23.39 17.12
CA GLY A 2 -6.47 -23.06 16.49
C GLY A 2 -6.53 -21.72 15.75
N ARG A 3 -5.61 -20.81 16.07
CA ARG A 3 -5.37 -19.60 15.27
C ARG A 3 -4.63 -20.00 14.00
N LEU A 4 -5.19 -19.65 12.85
CA LEU A 4 -4.52 -19.88 11.57
C LEU A 4 -3.17 -19.14 11.56
N PRO A 5 -2.09 -19.77 11.06
CA PRO A 5 -0.81 -19.09 10.87
C PRO A 5 -0.99 -18.02 9.78
N LEU A 6 -0.14 -16.99 9.84
CA LEU A 6 -0.04 -15.87 8.90
C LEU A 6 -0.53 -16.22 7.47
N ARG A 7 -1.52 -15.47 6.96
CA ARG A 7 -1.96 -15.60 5.56
C ARG A 7 -1.13 -14.64 4.70
N VAL A 8 -0.38 -15.20 3.75
CA VAL A 8 0.32 -14.44 2.71
C VAL A 8 -0.40 -14.66 1.39
N ASP A 9 -0.78 -13.58 0.74
CA ASP A 9 -1.37 -13.60 -0.60
C ASP A 9 -0.29 -13.19 -1.61
N ILE A 10 -0.08 -14.00 -2.65
CA ILE A 10 0.92 -13.73 -3.69
C ILE A 10 0.15 -13.45 -4.98
N MET A 11 0.16 -12.19 -5.40
CA MET A 11 -0.45 -11.75 -6.65
C MET A 11 0.64 -11.52 -7.70
N MET A 12 0.39 -11.98 -8.93
CA MET A 12 1.31 -11.79 -10.06
C MET A 12 1.18 -10.41 -10.71
N SER A 13 0.08 -9.71 -10.44
CA SER A 13 -0.20 -8.37 -10.98
C SER A 13 -1.28 -7.71 -10.14
N ILE A 14 -1.25 -6.38 -10.08
CA ILE A 14 -2.30 -5.55 -9.49
C ILE A 14 -2.96 -4.72 -10.61
N PRO A 15 -4.28 -4.55 -10.60
CA PRO A 15 -4.96 -3.77 -11.62
C PRO A 15 -4.51 -2.31 -11.54
N GLY A 16 -4.25 -1.67 -12.69
CA GLY A 16 -3.96 -0.23 -12.77
C GLY A 16 -2.50 0.20 -12.55
N VAL A 17 -1.61 -0.74 -12.20
CA VAL A 17 -0.17 -0.46 -12.02
C VAL A 17 0.68 -1.57 -12.63
N ASP A 18 1.67 -1.18 -13.44
CA ASP A 18 2.66 -2.09 -14.01
C ASP A 18 3.79 -2.37 -13.01
N PHE A 19 4.25 -3.63 -12.94
CA PHE A 19 5.29 -4.05 -12.00
C PHE A 19 6.58 -3.24 -12.17
N GLU A 20 6.99 -2.95 -13.41
CA GLU A 20 8.21 -2.18 -13.67
C GLU A 20 8.15 -0.75 -13.12
N ASP A 21 6.97 -0.14 -13.12
CA ASP A 21 6.78 1.22 -12.59
C ASP A 21 6.74 1.19 -11.06
N ALA A 22 5.95 0.27 -10.49
CA ALA A 22 5.90 0.05 -9.04
C ALA A 22 7.28 -0.31 -8.45
N TRP A 23 8.09 -1.06 -9.19
CA TRP A 23 9.43 -1.43 -8.76
C TRP A 23 10.42 -0.26 -8.81
N LYS A 24 10.23 0.70 -9.72
CA LYS A 24 11.05 1.93 -9.74
C LYS A 24 10.67 2.88 -8.61
N ASN A 25 9.39 2.92 -8.27
CA ASN A 25 8.84 3.82 -7.25
C ASN A 25 8.74 3.18 -5.86
N LEU A 26 9.29 1.97 -5.65
CA LEU A 26 9.20 1.29 -4.35
C LEU A 26 9.82 2.13 -3.23
N GLU A 27 9.17 2.10 -2.07
CA GLU A 27 9.62 2.80 -0.87
C GLU A 27 10.17 1.78 0.12
N PHE A 28 11.36 2.04 0.66
CA PHE A 28 11.93 1.19 1.71
C PHE A 28 11.50 1.71 3.07
N VAL A 29 10.82 0.86 3.83
CA VAL A 29 10.49 1.14 5.23
C VAL A 29 11.47 0.37 6.12
N GLU A 30 12.14 1.10 7.00
CA GLU A 30 13.01 0.53 8.02
C GLU A 30 12.16 0.11 9.22
N LEU A 31 12.08 -1.20 9.44
CA LEU A 31 11.40 -1.80 10.58
C LEU A 31 12.41 -2.66 11.33
N ASP A 32 12.82 -2.18 12.50
CA ASP A 32 13.92 -2.76 13.28
C ASP A 32 15.22 -2.80 12.43
N ASP A 33 15.89 -3.94 12.30
CA ASP A 33 17.07 -4.09 11.44
C ASP A 33 16.73 -4.41 9.95
N PHE A 34 15.44 -4.45 9.58
CA PHE A 34 15.01 -4.86 8.25
C PHE A 34 14.59 -3.68 7.37
N LYS A 35 15.16 -3.65 6.15
CA LYS A 35 14.68 -2.80 5.05
C LYS A 35 13.66 -3.56 4.22
N ILE A 36 12.39 -3.21 4.38
CA ILE A 36 11.29 -3.88 3.71
C ILE A 36 10.84 -2.99 2.53
N PRO A 37 10.84 -3.51 1.29
CA PRO A 37 10.30 -2.78 0.15
C PRO A 37 8.77 -2.81 0.20
N PHE A 38 8.18 -1.62 0.16
CA PHE A 38 6.74 -1.40 0.03
C PHE A 38 6.44 -0.72 -1.30
N ILE A 39 5.23 -0.96 -1.81
CA ILE A 39 4.70 -0.19 -2.94
C ILE A 39 4.49 1.26 -2.50
N SER A 40 4.78 2.21 -3.39
CA SER A 40 4.56 3.63 -3.11
C SER A 40 3.09 3.89 -2.78
N ARG A 41 2.83 4.93 -1.97
CA ARG A 41 1.46 5.35 -1.67
C ARG A 41 0.66 5.69 -2.93
N SER A 42 1.27 6.40 -3.87
CA SER A 42 0.65 6.80 -5.13
C SER A 42 0.23 5.58 -5.97
N ASP A 43 1.11 4.59 -6.09
CA ASP A 43 0.83 3.36 -6.82
C ASP A 43 -0.23 2.52 -6.11
N LEU A 44 -0.21 2.48 -4.77
CA LEU A 44 -1.23 1.79 -3.98
C LEU A 44 -2.63 2.39 -4.21
N ILE A 45 -2.74 3.73 -4.22
CA ILE A 45 -3.99 4.43 -4.49
C ILE A 45 -4.48 4.10 -5.90
N ARG A 46 -3.60 4.18 -6.91
CA ARG A 46 -3.92 3.87 -8.30
C ARG A 46 -4.40 2.42 -8.47
N ALA A 47 -3.77 1.48 -7.77
CA ALA A 47 -4.17 0.08 -7.78
C ALA A 47 -5.56 -0.13 -7.16
N LYS A 48 -5.84 0.56 -6.04
CA LYS A 48 -7.14 0.54 -5.37
C LYS A 48 -8.24 1.18 -6.22
N GLU A 49 -7.94 2.26 -6.92
CA GLU A 49 -8.89 2.92 -7.84
C GLU A 49 -9.27 2.00 -8.99
N ALA A 50 -8.29 1.32 -9.59
CA ALA A 50 -8.51 0.39 -10.69
C ALA A 50 -9.23 -0.90 -10.27
N SER A 51 -9.03 -1.36 -9.03
CA SER A 51 -9.75 -2.53 -8.51
C SER A 51 -11.25 -2.28 -8.28
N GLY A 52 -11.66 -1.03 -8.08
CA GLY A 52 -13.06 -0.61 -8.04
C GLY A 52 -13.92 -1.21 -6.91
N ARG A 53 -13.34 -1.89 -5.92
CA ARG A 53 -14.13 -2.49 -4.83
C ARG A 53 -14.67 -1.38 -3.93
N PRO A 54 -15.89 -1.52 -3.38
CA PRO A 54 -16.48 -0.51 -2.49
C PRO A 54 -15.59 -0.24 -1.26
N GLN A 55 -14.87 -1.26 -0.77
CA GLN A 55 -13.92 -1.11 0.33
C GLN A 55 -12.68 -0.30 -0.09
N ASP A 56 -12.20 -0.44 -1.32
CA ASP A 56 -11.01 0.27 -1.80
C ASP A 56 -11.22 1.79 -1.81
N LYS A 57 -12.44 2.26 -2.10
CA LYS A 57 -12.79 3.69 -2.02
C LYS A 57 -12.59 4.26 -0.61
N ILE A 58 -12.98 3.49 0.41
CA ILE A 58 -12.82 3.88 1.81
C ILE A 58 -11.34 3.86 2.19
N ASP A 59 -10.57 2.89 1.69
CA ASP A 59 -9.13 2.83 1.94
C ASP A 59 -8.38 4.00 1.29
N ILE A 60 -8.77 4.41 0.07
CA ILE A 60 -8.17 5.58 -0.61
C ILE A 60 -8.43 6.86 0.20
N ASP A 61 -9.64 7.04 0.71
CA ASP A 61 -10.00 8.19 1.54
C ASP A 61 -9.13 8.25 2.81
N LYS A 62 -9.02 7.12 3.51
CA LYS A 62 -8.15 6.98 4.69
C LYS A 62 -6.67 7.20 4.38
N LEU A 63 -6.18 6.74 3.23
CA LEU A 63 -4.81 6.96 2.80
C LEU A 63 -4.53 8.45 2.57
N LYS A 64 -5.49 9.19 2.01
CA LYS A 64 -5.40 10.65 1.84
C LYS A 64 -5.48 11.40 3.17
N GLU A 65 -6.33 10.96 4.09
CA GLU A 65 -6.37 11.53 5.45
C GLU A 65 -5.06 11.29 6.20
N ALA A 66 -4.46 10.10 6.08
CA ALA A 66 -3.17 9.78 6.70
C ALA A 66 -2.03 10.65 6.15
N GLU A 67 -2.02 10.92 4.84
CA GLU A 67 -1.08 11.87 4.21
C GLU A 67 -1.22 13.26 4.84
N GLN A 68 -2.45 13.74 5.05
CA GLN A 68 -2.69 15.04 5.69
C GLN A 68 -2.23 15.07 7.15
N LEU A 69 -2.40 13.96 7.89
CA LEU A 69 -2.00 13.87 9.30
C LEU A 69 -0.48 13.84 9.49
N GLU A 70 0.27 13.15 8.62
CA GLU A 70 1.74 13.19 8.63
C GLU A 70 2.29 14.59 8.33
N ILE A 71 1.60 15.37 7.49
CA ILE A 71 1.98 16.76 7.21
C ILE A 71 1.69 17.67 8.43
N LEU A 72 0.72 17.32 9.28
CA LEU A 72 0.40 18.05 10.50
C LEU A 72 1.34 17.73 11.68
N ASP A 73 1.90 16.52 11.76
CA ASP A 73 2.84 16.12 12.83
C ASP A 73 4.24 16.77 12.66
N VAL A 74 4.54 17.25 11.45
CA VAL A 74 5.80 17.94 11.12
C VAL A 74 5.74 19.47 11.39
N LYS A 75 4.63 19.99 11.94
CA LYS A 75 4.46 21.40 12.33
C LYS A 75 4.51 21.61 13.84
#